data_AF-A0A7C6CH20-F1
#
_entry.id   AF-A0A7C6CH20-F1
#
_cell.length_a   1.000
_cell.length_b   1.000
_cell.length_c   1.000
_cell.angle_alpha   90.00
_cell.angle_beta   90.00
_cell.angle_gamma   90.00
#
_symmetry.space_group_name_H-M   'P 1'
#
loop_
_entity.id
_entity.type
_entity.pdbx_description
1 polymer ?
#
loop_
_entity_poly.entity_id
_entity_poly.type
_entity_poly.pdbx_seq_one_letter_code
_entity_poly.pdbx_strand_id
1 'polypeptide(L)'
;MFSKVKTTAIGASLCAVAIGLAGVGQAVAAPPVEALKDEQPIATANVGGFPNYRIPAIIQLENGDVLISYDGRPTGTDSPGPNSILQRRSTDGGNTWAEQTYIHQGKTERPIEGYSDPSYVYDEEAGRLFNFHVFSKDTGFWNSAVGNDDADRNVMSAEVSMSEDNGNTWTHKLITKIVKPAEVRAEFATSGHGIQIKNGPYKGRLVQQFAGKFVDNSVRAYSVYSDDHGETWHMGQPVGTRMDENKVVNFPMAA
;
A
#
# COMPACT_ATOMS: atom_id res chain seq x y z
N MET A 1 15.86 65.59 24.30
CA MET A 1 16.33 65.29 25.68
C MET A 1 16.55 63.79 25.76
N PHE A 2 17.70 63.28 25.32
CA PHE A 2 18.92 63.06 26.13
C PHE A 2 18.63 62.43 27.50
N SER A 3 18.95 61.13 27.67
CA SER A 3 20.07 60.71 28.52
C SER A 3 20.25 59.18 28.52
N LYS A 4 21.49 58.74 28.28
CA LYS A 4 22.01 57.39 28.57
C LYS A 4 22.51 57.35 30.02
N VAL A 5 22.31 56.23 30.72
CA VAL A 5 23.11 55.81 31.89
C VAL A 5 23.24 54.27 31.82
N LYS A 6 24.37 53.71 31.36
CA LYS A 6 25.58 53.24 32.08
C LYS A 6 25.36 52.06 33.06
N THR A 7 25.72 50.88 32.56
CA THR A 7 26.62 49.83 33.12
C THR A 7 26.50 49.43 34.59
N THR A 8 26.34 48.12 34.87
CA THR A 8 27.27 47.35 35.75
C THR A 8 27.14 45.85 35.45
N ALA A 9 28.27 45.20 35.16
CA ALA A 9 28.38 43.74 35.17
C ALA A 9 28.70 43.28 36.60
N ILE A 10 28.01 42.26 37.08
CA ILE A 10 28.40 41.50 38.27
C ILE A 10 28.58 40.06 37.80
N GLY A 11 29.82 39.59 37.86
CA GLY A 11 30.14 38.18 37.69
C GLY A 11 29.82 37.42 38.98
N ALA A 12 29.27 36.21 38.84
CA ALA A 12 29.37 35.16 39.84
C ALA A 12 29.60 33.83 39.11
N SER A 13 30.59 33.10 39.60
CA SER A 13 31.17 31.89 39.04
C SER A 13 30.47 30.63 39.55
N LEU A 14 30.83 29.48 38.96
CA LEU A 14 30.44 28.09 39.23
C LEU A 14 29.09 27.66 38.62
N CYS A 15 28.95 26.53 37.93
CA CYS A 15 29.75 25.31 37.91
C CYS A 15 29.56 24.63 36.54
N ALA A 16 30.65 24.31 35.84
CA ALA A 16 30.59 23.50 34.63
C ALA A 16 30.27 22.05 35.02
N VAL A 17 29.05 21.61 34.76
CA VAL A 17 28.75 20.18 34.67
C VAL A 17 29.02 19.78 33.22
N ALA A 18 30.20 19.22 32.99
CA ALA A 18 30.51 18.51 31.76
C ALA A 18 29.69 17.22 31.74
N ILE A 19 28.50 17.24 31.15
CA ILE A 19 27.83 16.02 30.72
C ILE A 19 28.52 15.62 29.42
N GLY A 20 29.34 14.57 29.48
CA GLY A 20 29.94 13.96 28.31
C GLY A 20 28.84 13.48 27.36
N LEU A 21 28.63 14.22 26.27
CA LEU A 21 27.92 13.75 25.09
C LEU A 21 28.86 12.77 24.37
N ALA A 22 28.88 11.54 24.85
CA ALA A 22 29.46 10.43 24.11
C ALA A 22 28.58 10.17 22.88
N GLY A 23 29.13 10.50 21.71
CA GLY A 23 28.75 9.91 20.42
C GLY A 23 27.40 10.33 19.86
N VAL A 24 27.25 11.59 19.45
CA VAL A 24 26.33 11.88 18.33
C VAL A 24 27.00 11.28 17.08
N GLY A 25 26.62 10.05 16.75
CA GLY A 25 26.97 9.46 15.46
C GLY A 25 26.53 10.45 14.38
N GLN A 26 27.48 10.94 13.58
CA GLN A 26 27.15 11.74 12.41
C GLN A 26 26.20 10.93 11.56
N ALA A 27 24.98 11.44 11.37
CA ALA A 27 24.09 10.95 10.34
C ALA A 27 24.87 11.10 9.02
N VAL A 28 25.31 9.98 8.46
CA VAL A 28 25.91 9.98 7.12
C VAL A 28 24.78 10.40 6.19
N ALA A 29 24.89 11.60 5.62
CA ALA A 29 23.96 12.04 4.61
C ALA A 29 23.93 10.97 3.52
N ALA A 30 22.73 10.45 3.22
CA ALA A 30 22.56 9.59 2.07
C ALA A 30 23.18 10.31 0.86
N PRO A 31 23.96 9.62 0.01
CA PRO A 31 24.50 10.24 -1.19
C PRO A 31 23.34 10.87 -1.98
N PRO A 32 23.58 12.00 -2.67
CA PRO A 32 22.57 12.58 -3.54
C PRO A 32 22.09 11.49 -4.50
N VAL A 33 20.80 11.16 -4.46
CA VAL A 33 20.20 10.31 -5.48
C VAL A 33 20.37 11.10 -6.78
N GLU A 34 21.24 10.64 -7.69
CA GLU A 34 21.27 11.20 -9.04
C GLU A 34 19.82 11.16 -9.56
N ALA A 35 19.30 12.32 -9.98
CA ALA A 35 17.99 12.37 -10.59
C ALA A 35 17.95 11.32 -11.71
N LEU A 36 17.02 10.36 -11.61
CA LEU A 36 16.78 9.38 -12.66
C LEU A 36 16.56 10.15 -13.96
N LYS A 37 17.48 10.01 -14.93
CA LYS A 37 17.46 10.83 -16.16
C LYS A 37 16.49 10.31 -17.21
N ASP A 38 15.95 9.10 -17.02
CA ASP A 38 15.09 8.42 -17.98
C ASP A 38 13.74 8.10 -17.34
N GLU A 39 12.77 9.01 -17.49
CA GLU A 39 11.36 8.77 -17.17
C GLU A 39 10.61 8.34 -18.43
N GLN A 40 9.74 7.34 -18.31
CA GLN A 40 8.85 6.93 -19.41
C GLN A 40 7.40 6.74 -18.92
N PRO A 41 6.39 7.17 -19.69
CA PRO A 41 5.00 6.96 -19.33
C PRO A 41 4.62 5.48 -19.44
N ILE A 42 4.21 4.88 -18.33
CA ILE A 42 3.70 3.50 -18.29
C ILE A 42 2.24 3.43 -18.79
N ALA A 43 1.45 4.45 -18.49
CA ALA A 43 0.07 4.61 -18.95
C ALA A 43 -0.24 6.07 -19.26
N THR A 44 -0.96 6.32 -20.35
CA THR A 44 -1.34 7.66 -20.82
C THR A 44 -2.84 7.69 -21.05
N ALA A 45 -3.54 8.71 -20.55
CA ALA A 45 -4.97 8.87 -20.73
C ALA A 45 -5.38 8.71 -22.21
N ASN A 46 -6.44 7.93 -22.45
CA ASN A 46 -6.98 7.56 -23.76
C ASN A 46 -6.07 6.68 -24.65
N VAL A 47 -4.95 6.19 -24.12
CA VAL A 47 -4.11 5.17 -24.75
C VAL A 47 -4.27 3.88 -23.94
N GLY A 48 -4.51 2.74 -24.59
CA GLY A 48 -4.69 1.45 -23.88
C GLY A 48 -6.10 1.21 -23.31
N GLY A 49 -7.10 1.96 -23.75
CA GLY A 49 -8.52 1.65 -23.53
C GLY A 49 -9.24 2.42 -22.41
N PHE A 50 -8.53 3.22 -21.60
CA PHE A 50 -9.14 3.99 -20.51
C PHE A 50 -8.85 5.49 -20.60
N PRO A 51 -9.81 6.36 -20.25
CA PRO A 51 -9.60 7.81 -20.23
C PRO A 51 -8.78 8.26 -19.01
N ASN A 52 -8.64 7.41 -17.98
CA ASN A 52 -7.95 7.72 -16.75
C ASN A 52 -7.24 6.49 -16.18
N TYR A 53 -6.03 6.70 -15.67
CA TYR A 53 -5.21 5.69 -14.99
C TYR A 53 -4.69 6.27 -13.68
N ARG A 54 -4.75 5.49 -12.60
CA ARG A 54 -4.29 5.91 -11.27
C ARG A 54 -3.81 4.72 -10.44
N ILE A 55 -3.22 5.04 -9.29
CA ILE A 55 -2.91 4.13 -8.18
C ILE A 55 -1.87 3.06 -8.54
N PRO A 56 -0.57 3.40 -8.52
CA PRO A 56 0.48 2.48 -8.91
C PRO A 56 0.84 1.48 -7.80
N ALA A 57 1.03 0.23 -8.21
CA ALA A 57 1.72 -0.83 -7.48
C ALA A 57 2.91 -1.31 -8.31
N ILE A 58 4.08 -1.44 -7.71
CA ILE A 58 5.29 -1.90 -8.40
C ILE A 58 5.98 -2.98 -7.59
N ILE A 59 6.49 -4.00 -8.27
CA ILE A 59 7.26 -5.08 -7.66
C ILE A 59 8.30 -5.61 -8.64
N GLN A 60 9.44 -6.06 -8.10
CA GLN A 60 10.40 -6.87 -8.84
C GLN A 60 10.34 -8.31 -8.32
N LEU A 61 10.25 -9.27 -9.23
CA LEU A 61 10.22 -10.70 -8.90
C LEU A 61 11.63 -11.29 -8.87
N GLU A 62 11.76 -12.52 -8.35
CA GLU A 62 13.05 -13.20 -8.25
C GLU A 62 13.70 -13.48 -9.62
N ASN A 63 12.88 -13.67 -10.67
CA ASN A 63 13.37 -13.83 -12.04
C ASN A 63 13.89 -12.51 -12.67
N GLY A 64 13.83 -11.40 -11.94
CA GLY A 64 14.30 -10.08 -12.37
C GLY A 64 13.24 -9.23 -13.08
N ASP A 65 12.09 -9.80 -13.42
CA ASP A 65 10.99 -9.06 -14.06
C ASP A 65 10.47 -7.97 -13.12
N VAL A 66 10.14 -6.81 -13.70
CA VAL A 66 9.47 -5.72 -13.02
C VAL A 66 8.01 -5.69 -13.47
N LEU A 67 7.09 -5.73 -12.52
CA LEU A 67 5.65 -5.60 -12.75
C LEU A 67 5.17 -4.28 -12.20
N ILE A 68 4.35 -3.57 -12.99
CA ILE A 68 3.61 -2.39 -12.56
C ILE A 68 2.13 -2.67 -12.76
N SER A 69 1.35 -2.54 -11.69
CA SER A 69 -0.11 -2.60 -11.70
C SER A 69 -0.72 -1.25 -11.37
N TYR A 70 -1.89 -0.98 -11.92
CA TYR A 70 -2.62 0.28 -11.75
C TYR A 70 -4.09 0.13 -12.13
N ASP A 71 -4.91 1.08 -11.73
CA ASP A 71 -6.30 1.17 -12.14
C ASP A 71 -6.42 1.63 -13.59
N GLY A 72 -7.24 0.94 -14.38
CA GLY A 72 -7.92 1.51 -15.55
C GLY A 72 -9.31 1.99 -15.14
N ARG A 73 -9.60 3.28 -15.31
CA ARG A 73 -10.83 3.91 -14.77
C ARG A 73 -11.73 4.44 -15.89
N PRO A 74 -12.78 3.70 -16.29
CA PRO A 74 -13.68 4.12 -17.37
C PRO A 74 -14.37 5.46 -17.13
N THR A 75 -14.67 5.77 -15.87
CA THR A 75 -15.39 6.98 -15.44
C THR A 75 -14.51 8.01 -14.73
N GLY A 76 -13.21 7.72 -14.56
CA GLY A 76 -12.26 8.60 -13.86
C GLY A 76 -12.47 8.73 -12.35
N THR A 77 -13.27 7.85 -11.73
CA THR A 77 -13.60 7.90 -10.30
C THR A 77 -12.91 6.78 -9.52
N ASP A 78 -12.78 6.94 -8.19
CA ASP A 78 -12.48 5.82 -7.28
C ASP A 78 -13.66 4.83 -7.23
N SER A 79 -13.58 3.78 -6.40
CA SER A 79 -14.73 2.91 -6.10
C SER A 79 -15.95 3.74 -5.68
N PRO A 80 -17.17 3.45 -6.16
CA PRO A 80 -17.60 2.25 -6.90
C PRO A 80 -17.53 2.36 -8.43
N GLY A 81 -16.60 3.14 -9.00
CA GLY A 81 -16.39 3.14 -10.45
C GLY A 81 -16.10 1.72 -10.97
N PRO A 82 -16.51 1.35 -12.20
CA PRO A 82 -16.27 0.04 -12.82
C PRO A 82 -14.81 -0.13 -13.25
N ASN A 83 -13.90 0.15 -12.32
CA ASN A 83 -12.47 0.17 -12.54
C ASN A 83 -11.95 -1.25 -12.77
N SER A 84 -10.82 -1.35 -13.46
CA SER A 84 -10.10 -2.61 -13.69
C SER A 84 -8.71 -2.53 -13.09
N ILE A 85 -8.19 -3.65 -12.63
CA ILE A 85 -6.79 -3.77 -12.22
C ILE A 85 -5.98 -4.26 -13.41
N LEU A 86 -5.05 -3.43 -13.83
CA LEU A 86 -4.21 -3.63 -15.00
C LEU A 86 -2.79 -4.00 -14.57
N GLN A 87 -2.01 -4.53 -15.50
CA GLN A 87 -0.59 -4.85 -15.32
C GLN A 87 0.19 -4.61 -16.61
N ARG A 88 1.42 -4.10 -16.46
CA ARG A 88 2.49 -4.20 -17.47
C ARG A 88 3.71 -4.87 -16.86
N ARG A 89 4.47 -5.56 -17.72
CA ARG A 89 5.70 -6.27 -17.36
C ARG A 89 6.88 -5.70 -18.14
N SER A 90 8.02 -5.59 -17.47
CA SER A 90 9.33 -5.42 -18.09
C SER A 90 10.20 -6.63 -17.73
N THR A 91 10.92 -7.16 -18.71
CA THR A 91 11.87 -8.28 -18.54
C THR A 91 13.32 -7.82 -18.69
N ASP A 92 13.55 -6.50 -18.72
CA ASP A 92 14.84 -5.87 -19.02
C ASP A 92 15.17 -4.73 -18.03
N GLY A 93 14.68 -4.84 -16.80
CA GLY A 93 14.98 -3.89 -15.72
C GLY A 93 14.22 -2.57 -15.80
N GLY A 94 13.07 -2.56 -16.47
CA GLY A 94 12.22 -1.38 -16.64
C GLY A 94 12.52 -0.54 -17.88
N ASN A 95 13.34 -1.04 -18.82
CA ASN A 95 13.70 -0.30 -20.04
C ASN A 95 12.58 -0.37 -21.08
N THR A 96 12.03 -1.56 -21.33
CA THR A 96 10.87 -1.76 -22.21
C THR A 96 9.73 -2.47 -21.48
N TRP A 97 8.51 -2.23 -21.94
CA TRP A 97 7.30 -2.73 -21.29
C TRP A 97 6.40 -3.45 -22.30
N ALA A 98 6.01 -4.67 -21.94
CA ALA A 98 5.02 -5.45 -22.69
C ALA A 98 3.66 -4.73 -22.76
N GLU A 99 2.76 -5.31 -23.55
CA GLU A 99 1.37 -4.85 -23.63
C GLU A 99 0.67 -4.93 -22.27
N GLN A 100 -0.33 -4.09 -22.11
CA GLN A 100 -1.17 -4.06 -20.92
C GLN A 100 -2.06 -5.30 -20.85
N THR A 101 -2.13 -5.89 -19.66
CA THR A 101 -2.97 -7.05 -19.33
C THR A 101 -3.90 -6.72 -18.17
N TYR A 102 -4.94 -7.54 -17.98
CA TYR A 102 -5.83 -7.45 -16.82
C TYR A 102 -5.39 -8.44 -15.75
N ILE A 103 -5.26 -7.95 -14.51
CA ILE A 103 -5.31 -8.81 -13.33
C ILE A 103 -6.78 -9.12 -13.05
N HIS A 104 -7.63 -8.09 -12.97
CA HIS A 104 -9.07 -8.27 -12.86
C HIS A 104 -9.81 -7.17 -13.63
N GLN A 105 -10.64 -7.56 -14.59
CA GLN A 105 -11.41 -6.66 -15.42
C GLN A 105 -12.73 -6.27 -14.75
N GLY A 106 -12.97 -4.96 -14.60
CA GLY A 106 -14.24 -4.42 -14.14
C GLY A 106 -15.36 -4.58 -15.16
N LYS A 107 -16.60 -4.48 -14.69
CA LYS A 107 -17.81 -4.59 -15.50
C LYS A 107 -18.55 -3.27 -15.54
N THR A 108 -18.57 -2.63 -16.71
CA THR A 108 -19.22 -1.33 -16.94
C THR A 108 -20.73 -1.43 -17.13
N GLU A 109 -21.22 -2.59 -17.58
CA GLU A 109 -22.65 -2.87 -17.73
C GLU A 109 -23.27 -3.32 -16.40
N ARG A 110 -24.55 -2.99 -16.18
CA ARG A 110 -25.23 -3.41 -14.95
C ARG A 110 -25.42 -4.94 -14.89
N PRO A 111 -25.31 -5.57 -13.71
CA PRO A 111 -24.82 -5.00 -12.46
C PRO A 111 -23.32 -4.65 -12.55
N ILE A 112 -22.97 -3.42 -12.14
CA ILE A 112 -21.61 -2.90 -12.19
C ILE A 112 -20.73 -3.60 -11.14
N GLU A 113 -19.49 -3.86 -11.53
CA GLU A 113 -18.42 -4.39 -10.69
C GLU A 113 -17.14 -3.59 -10.97
N GLY A 114 -16.42 -3.23 -9.92
CA GLY A 114 -15.20 -2.43 -10.04
C GLY A 114 -14.11 -2.89 -9.10
N TYR A 115 -12.89 -3.00 -9.63
CA TYR A 115 -11.69 -3.37 -8.91
C TYR A 115 -10.71 -2.21 -8.91
N SER A 116 -10.26 -1.78 -7.74
CA SER A 116 -9.40 -0.59 -7.60
C SER A 116 -8.35 -0.73 -6.50
N ASP A 117 -7.33 0.11 -6.61
CA ASP A 117 -6.29 0.35 -5.62
C ASP A 117 -5.37 -0.85 -5.39
N PRO A 118 -4.60 -1.29 -6.42
CA PRO A 118 -3.77 -2.47 -6.34
C PRO A 118 -2.62 -2.31 -5.33
N SER A 119 -2.24 -3.40 -4.69
CA SER A 119 -1.00 -3.53 -3.92
C SER A 119 -0.40 -4.91 -4.09
N TYR A 120 0.88 -4.99 -4.45
CA TYR A 120 1.57 -6.28 -4.59
C TYR A 120 2.15 -6.78 -3.27
N VAL A 121 2.19 -8.10 -3.09
CA VAL A 121 3.02 -8.80 -2.11
C VAL A 121 3.64 -10.02 -2.80
N TYR A 122 4.95 -10.18 -2.72
CA TYR A 122 5.64 -11.35 -3.27
C TYR A 122 6.22 -12.20 -2.16
N ASP A 123 5.88 -13.49 -2.21
CA ASP A 123 6.49 -14.52 -1.39
C ASP A 123 7.66 -15.12 -2.16
N GLU A 124 8.89 -14.73 -1.79
CA GLU A 124 10.11 -15.26 -2.42
C GLU A 124 10.38 -16.72 -2.03
N GLU A 125 9.82 -17.21 -0.92
CA GLU A 125 10.06 -18.58 -0.47
C GLU A 125 9.17 -19.57 -1.22
N ALA A 126 7.94 -19.16 -1.55
CA ALA A 126 6.97 -19.98 -2.29
C ALA A 126 6.88 -19.63 -3.78
N GLY A 127 7.50 -18.54 -4.23
CA GLY A 127 7.38 -18.05 -5.62
C GLY A 127 5.97 -17.55 -5.97
N ARG A 128 5.21 -17.07 -4.98
CA ARG A 128 3.80 -16.66 -5.15
C ARG A 128 3.67 -15.15 -5.15
N LEU A 129 2.92 -14.63 -6.11
CA LEU A 129 2.63 -13.20 -6.22
C LEU A 129 1.17 -12.94 -5.89
N PHE A 130 0.93 -11.96 -5.01
CA PHE A 130 -0.40 -11.52 -4.62
C PHE A 130 -0.62 -10.08 -5.07
N ASN A 131 -1.82 -9.76 -5.55
CA ASN A 131 -2.29 -8.40 -5.82
C ASN A 131 -3.58 -8.17 -5.03
N PHE A 132 -3.53 -7.29 -4.02
CA PHE A 132 -4.67 -6.89 -3.21
C PHE A 132 -5.36 -5.69 -3.83
N HIS A 133 -6.68 -5.71 -3.81
CA HIS A 133 -7.49 -4.62 -4.35
C HIS A 133 -8.91 -4.67 -3.78
N VAL A 134 -9.57 -3.52 -3.84
CA VAL A 134 -11.00 -3.39 -3.56
C VAL A 134 -11.81 -4.21 -4.57
N PHE A 135 -12.88 -4.86 -4.13
CA PHE A 135 -14.00 -5.26 -4.96
C PHE A 135 -15.24 -4.44 -4.59
N SER A 136 -15.66 -3.56 -5.49
CA SER A 136 -16.79 -2.66 -5.31
C SER A 136 -17.96 -3.00 -6.21
N LYS A 137 -19.17 -2.73 -5.71
CA LYS A 137 -20.46 -3.01 -6.37
C LYS A 137 -21.27 -1.73 -6.51
N ASP A 138 -22.21 -1.48 -5.60
CA ASP A 138 -23.05 -0.25 -5.61
C ASP A 138 -22.53 0.83 -4.65
N THR A 139 -21.41 0.59 -3.96
CA THR A 139 -20.86 1.50 -2.94
C THR A 139 -19.34 1.47 -2.89
N GLY A 140 -18.76 2.54 -2.36
CA GLY A 140 -17.33 2.66 -2.06
C GLY A 140 -17.08 2.90 -0.57
N PHE A 141 -15.85 3.29 -0.23
CA PHE A 141 -15.35 3.34 1.14
C PHE A 141 -16.25 4.12 2.12
N TRP A 142 -16.65 5.34 1.77
CA TRP A 142 -17.38 6.21 2.69
C TRP A 142 -18.82 5.75 2.99
N ASN A 143 -19.44 5.03 2.05
CA ASN A 143 -20.86 4.69 2.07
C ASN A 143 -21.13 3.19 2.28
N SER A 144 -20.09 2.36 2.38
CA SER A 144 -20.25 0.93 2.64
C SER A 144 -21.10 0.65 3.89
N ALA A 145 -21.92 -0.38 3.81
CA ALA A 145 -22.75 -0.87 4.90
C ALA A 145 -21.92 -1.62 5.95
N VAL A 146 -22.49 -1.77 7.14
CA VAL A 146 -21.98 -2.69 8.16
C VAL A 146 -22.30 -4.12 7.72
N GLY A 147 -21.40 -5.07 8.01
CA GLY A 147 -21.49 -6.45 7.53
C GLY A 147 -20.44 -6.78 6.47
N ASN A 148 -20.22 -8.06 6.20
CA ASN A 148 -19.16 -8.55 5.32
C ASN A 148 -19.66 -9.66 4.39
N ASP A 149 -20.94 -9.58 4.02
CA ASP A 149 -21.52 -10.44 3.00
C ASP A 149 -21.17 -9.91 1.61
N ASP A 150 -20.35 -10.65 0.87
CA ASP A 150 -19.92 -10.29 -0.46
C ASP A 150 -21.08 -10.29 -1.49
N ALA A 151 -22.22 -10.92 -1.18
CA ALA A 151 -23.42 -10.85 -2.01
C ALA A 151 -24.17 -9.52 -1.86
N ASP A 152 -24.00 -8.80 -0.74
CA ASP A 152 -24.62 -7.49 -0.54
C ASP A 152 -23.88 -6.43 -1.38
N ARG A 153 -24.61 -5.80 -2.31
CA ARG A 153 -24.06 -4.77 -3.20
C ARG A 153 -23.79 -3.45 -2.49
N ASN A 154 -24.33 -3.26 -1.28
CA ASN A 154 -24.03 -2.13 -0.40
C ASN A 154 -22.85 -2.42 0.54
N VAL A 155 -22.16 -3.55 0.40
CA VAL A 155 -20.90 -3.84 1.08
C VAL A 155 -19.74 -3.68 0.11
N MET A 156 -18.76 -2.87 0.49
CA MET A 156 -17.45 -2.85 -0.16
C MET A 156 -16.66 -4.07 0.32
N SER A 157 -16.16 -4.84 -0.63
CA SER A 157 -15.45 -6.10 -0.41
C SER A 157 -13.94 -5.92 -0.67
N ALA A 158 -13.14 -6.85 -0.15
CA ALA A 158 -11.73 -6.97 -0.50
C ALA A 158 -11.46 -8.30 -1.19
N GLU A 159 -10.61 -8.22 -2.21
CA GLU A 159 -10.15 -9.37 -2.97
C GLU A 159 -8.63 -9.40 -3.02
N VAL A 160 -8.06 -10.59 -2.99
CA VAL A 160 -6.67 -10.84 -3.32
C VAL A 160 -6.63 -11.74 -4.56
N SER A 161 -5.93 -11.27 -5.58
CA SER A 161 -5.56 -12.06 -6.75
C SER A 161 -4.21 -12.73 -6.50
N MET A 162 -4.09 -14.02 -6.78
CA MET A 162 -2.85 -14.79 -6.62
C MET A 162 -2.38 -15.35 -7.96
N SER A 163 -1.09 -15.25 -8.22
CA SER A 163 -0.39 -15.87 -9.34
C SER A 163 0.71 -16.81 -8.84
N GLU A 164 0.77 -18.00 -9.44
CA GLU A 164 1.83 -19.01 -9.24
C GLU A 164 2.78 -19.10 -10.45
N ASP A 165 2.62 -18.21 -11.44
CA ASP A 165 3.38 -18.22 -12.69
C ASP A 165 4.00 -16.85 -12.99
N ASN A 166 4.50 -16.18 -11.94
CA ASN A 166 5.17 -14.88 -12.00
C ASN A 166 4.29 -13.74 -12.53
N GLY A 167 2.99 -13.77 -12.30
CA GLY A 167 2.03 -12.74 -12.68
C GLY A 167 1.50 -12.87 -14.11
N ASN A 168 1.57 -14.05 -14.73
CA ASN A 168 1.02 -14.26 -16.08
C ASN A 168 -0.46 -14.62 -16.03
N THR A 169 -0.87 -15.45 -15.07
CA THR A 169 -2.26 -15.80 -14.81
C THR A 169 -2.61 -15.58 -13.34
N TRP A 170 -3.91 -15.39 -13.07
CA TRP A 170 -4.41 -15.00 -11.76
C TRP A 170 -5.61 -15.84 -11.35
N THR A 171 -5.68 -16.15 -10.06
CA THR A 171 -6.86 -16.69 -9.38
C THR A 171 -7.33 -15.67 -8.35
N HIS A 172 -8.63 -15.63 -8.05
CA HIS A 172 -9.23 -14.57 -7.23
C HIS A 172 -9.88 -15.14 -5.97
N LYS A 173 -9.66 -14.49 -4.83
CA LYS A 173 -10.24 -14.88 -3.55
C LYS A 173 -10.70 -13.66 -2.75
N LEU A 174 -11.97 -13.67 -2.36
CA LEU A 174 -12.52 -12.67 -1.45
C LEU A 174 -12.06 -12.94 -0.02
N ILE A 175 -11.62 -11.87 0.65
CA ILE A 175 -11.12 -11.92 2.03
C ILE A 175 -11.89 -10.96 2.95
N THR A 176 -13.00 -10.39 2.48
CA THR A 176 -13.81 -9.40 3.22
C THR A 176 -14.12 -9.83 4.65
N LYS A 177 -14.48 -11.11 4.88
CA LYS A 177 -14.77 -11.63 6.23
C LYS A 177 -13.58 -11.56 7.20
N ILE A 178 -12.35 -11.55 6.68
CA ILE A 178 -11.11 -11.50 7.45
C ILE A 178 -10.76 -10.05 7.78
N VAL A 179 -10.83 -9.17 6.78
CA VAL A 179 -10.33 -7.78 6.89
C VAL A 179 -11.41 -6.78 7.32
N LYS A 180 -12.68 -7.19 7.25
CA LYS A 180 -13.85 -6.42 7.64
C LYS A 180 -14.69 -7.17 8.68
N PRO A 181 -14.17 -7.40 9.90
CA PRO A 181 -14.97 -7.94 11.01
C PRO A 181 -16.09 -6.95 11.39
N ALA A 182 -16.97 -7.34 12.33
CA ALA A 182 -18.22 -6.64 12.62
C ALA A 182 -18.06 -5.14 12.95
N GLU A 183 -16.94 -4.76 13.56
CA GLU A 183 -16.59 -3.40 13.93
C GLU A 183 -16.07 -2.54 12.77
N VAL A 184 -15.73 -3.15 11.62
CA VAL A 184 -15.23 -2.47 10.43
C VAL A 184 -16.36 -2.29 9.41
N ARG A 185 -16.69 -1.03 9.13
CA ARG A 185 -17.76 -0.65 8.19
C ARG A 185 -17.28 -0.59 6.74
N ALA A 186 -16.03 -0.24 6.51
CA ALA A 186 -15.41 -0.21 5.19
C ALA A 186 -13.91 -0.39 5.34
N GLU A 187 -13.26 -0.91 4.31
CA GLU A 187 -11.81 -1.07 4.28
C GLU A 187 -11.27 -1.02 2.86
N PHE A 188 -9.97 -0.82 2.75
CA PHE A 188 -9.22 -1.08 1.54
C PHE A 188 -7.78 -1.46 1.90
N ALA A 189 -7.19 -2.33 1.07
CA ALA A 189 -5.75 -2.54 1.08
C ALA A 189 -5.07 -1.24 0.63
N THR A 190 -4.08 -0.77 1.38
CA THR A 190 -3.36 0.46 1.02
C THR A 190 -2.51 0.18 -0.21
N SER A 191 -2.79 0.90 -1.29
CA SER A 191 -2.19 0.68 -2.61
C SER A 191 -0.67 0.71 -2.61
N GLY A 192 -0.02 0.01 -3.55
CA GLY A 192 1.43 0.00 -3.69
C GLY A 192 2.06 -1.38 -3.51
N HIS A 193 2.66 -1.61 -2.35
CA HIS A 193 3.43 -2.83 -2.09
C HIS A 193 3.44 -3.16 -0.58
N GLY A 194 3.16 -4.41 -0.23
CA GLY A 194 3.33 -4.95 1.13
C GLY A 194 4.76 -5.43 1.36
N ILE A 195 4.99 -6.43 2.19
CA ILE A 195 6.35 -6.98 2.42
C ILE A 195 6.29 -8.48 2.73
N GLN A 196 7.43 -9.14 2.57
CA GLN A 196 7.74 -10.38 3.28
C GLN A 196 8.79 -10.09 4.35
N ILE A 197 8.55 -10.50 5.59
CA ILE A 197 9.51 -10.34 6.68
C ILE A 197 10.72 -11.25 6.44
N LYS A 198 11.92 -10.67 6.49
CA LYS A 198 13.17 -11.37 6.14
C LYS A 198 13.94 -11.94 7.32
N ASN A 199 13.67 -11.48 8.54
CA ASN A 199 14.46 -11.78 9.74
C ASN A 199 13.57 -11.97 10.97
N GLY A 200 14.12 -12.61 12.01
CA GLY A 200 13.45 -12.76 13.30
C GLY A 200 12.42 -13.91 13.35
N PRO A 201 11.62 -13.99 14.43
CA PRO A 201 10.72 -15.12 14.68
C PRO A 201 9.56 -15.24 13.69
N TYR A 202 9.27 -14.17 12.92
CA TYR A 202 8.23 -14.14 11.89
C TYR A 202 8.80 -14.06 10.48
N LYS A 203 10.05 -14.51 10.27
CA LYS A 203 10.61 -14.64 8.92
C LYS A 203 9.66 -15.45 8.04
N GLY A 204 9.44 -15.00 6.81
CA GLY A 204 8.52 -15.61 5.84
C GLY A 204 7.12 -14.99 5.85
N ARG A 205 6.70 -14.34 6.96
CA ARG A 205 5.38 -13.70 7.06
C ARG A 205 5.18 -12.66 5.96
N LEU A 206 4.08 -12.80 5.25
CA LEU A 206 3.59 -11.82 4.28
C LEU A 206 2.75 -10.77 5.01
N VAL A 207 2.92 -9.49 4.67
CA VAL A 207 2.20 -8.39 5.32
C VAL A 207 1.72 -7.38 4.28
N GLN A 208 0.41 -7.15 4.27
CA GLN A 208 -0.26 -6.08 3.53
C GLN A 208 -0.88 -5.09 4.53
N GLN A 209 -0.73 -3.80 4.28
CA GLN A 209 -1.37 -2.78 5.09
C GLN A 209 -2.79 -2.47 4.61
N PHE A 210 -3.69 -2.22 5.55
CA PHE A 210 -5.07 -1.82 5.30
C PHE A 210 -5.42 -0.58 6.12
N ALA A 211 -6.35 0.21 5.60
CA ALA A 211 -7.06 1.25 6.34
C ALA A 211 -8.55 0.91 6.39
N GLY A 212 -9.18 1.09 7.55
CA GLY A 212 -10.59 0.77 7.73
C GLY A 212 -11.36 1.86 8.47
N LYS A 213 -12.57 2.14 8.01
CA LYS A 213 -13.57 2.96 8.70
C LYS A 213 -14.34 2.07 9.67
N PHE A 214 -14.28 2.38 10.96
CA PHE A 214 -14.94 1.63 12.01
C PHE A 214 -16.36 2.16 12.26
N VAL A 215 -17.19 1.38 12.94
CA VAL A 215 -18.58 1.74 13.26
C VAL A 215 -18.71 2.99 14.14
N ASP A 216 -17.66 3.33 14.89
CA ASP A 216 -17.54 4.57 15.68
C ASP A 216 -17.12 5.80 14.84
N ASN A 217 -17.02 5.64 13.52
CA ASN A 217 -16.55 6.61 12.53
C ASN A 217 -15.06 6.99 12.61
N SER A 218 -14.25 6.31 13.43
CA SER A 218 -12.80 6.43 13.34
C SER A 218 -12.27 5.72 12.09
N VAL A 219 -11.13 6.21 11.56
CA VAL A 219 -10.36 5.49 10.54
C VAL A 219 -9.07 4.99 11.18
N ARG A 220 -8.82 3.69 11.10
CA ARG A 220 -7.69 3.03 11.75
C ARG A 220 -6.87 2.25 10.73
N ALA A 221 -5.57 2.18 10.99
CA ALA A 221 -4.64 1.36 10.22
C ALA A 221 -4.54 -0.02 10.84
N TYR A 222 -4.36 -1.06 10.05
CA TYR A 222 -4.03 -2.40 10.53
C TYR A 222 -3.21 -3.18 9.50
N SER A 223 -2.44 -4.14 10.01
CA SER A 223 -1.71 -5.09 9.17
C SER A 223 -2.57 -6.33 8.95
N VAL A 224 -2.69 -6.75 7.70
CA VAL A 224 -3.22 -8.06 7.31
C VAL A 224 -2.02 -8.92 6.93
N TYR A 225 -1.94 -10.13 7.46
CA TYR A 225 -0.75 -10.97 7.31
C TYR A 225 -1.09 -12.44 7.08
N SER A 226 -0.12 -13.17 6.53
CA SER A 226 -0.16 -14.62 6.36
C SER A 226 1.16 -15.22 6.84
N ASP A 227 1.08 -16.33 7.57
CA ASP A 227 2.21 -17.14 8.03
C ASP A 227 2.33 -18.47 7.27
N ASP A 228 1.48 -18.70 6.27
CA ASP A 228 1.34 -19.95 5.55
C ASP A 228 1.37 -19.73 4.02
N HIS A 229 2.25 -18.83 3.58
CA HIS A 229 2.49 -18.56 2.16
C HIS A 229 1.23 -18.12 1.39
N GLY A 230 0.36 -17.36 2.06
CA GLY A 230 -0.86 -16.75 1.50
C GLY A 230 -2.09 -17.67 1.44
N GLU A 231 -2.01 -18.89 1.97
CA GLU A 231 -3.15 -19.81 2.05
C GLU A 231 -4.28 -19.25 2.91
N THR A 232 -3.92 -18.70 4.09
CA THR A 232 -4.82 -17.99 4.98
C THR A 232 -4.29 -16.61 5.35
N TRP A 233 -5.21 -15.68 5.62
CA TRP A 233 -4.90 -14.31 6.00
C TRP A 233 -5.54 -14.00 7.34
N HIS A 234 -4.90 -13.11 8.10
CA HIS A 234 -5.33 -12.68 9.42
C HIS A 234 -5.24 -11.16 9.55
N MET A 235 -6.24 -10.57 10.19
CA MET A 235 -6.22 -9.16 10.57
C MET A 235 -5.53 -9.00 11.94
N GLY A 236 -4.52 -8.13 11.98
CA GLY A 236 -3.85 -7.71 13.21
C GLY A 236 -4.65 -6.69 14.02
N GLN A 237 -4.08 -6.23 15.14
CA GLN A 237 -4.72 -5.22 15.99
C GLN A 237 -4.71 -3.84 15.30
N PRO A 238 -5.87 -3.15 15.20
CA PRO A 238 -5.92 -1.80 14.65
C PRO A 238 -5.20 -0.76 15.52
N VAL A 239 -4.64 0.26 14.88
CA VAL A 239 -3.92 1.37 15.52
C VAL A 239 -4.39 2.73 15.00
N GLY A 240 -4.40 3.72 15.89
CA GLY A 240 -4.82 5.10 15.59
C GLY A 240 -6.32 5.24 15.36
N THR A 241 -6.79 6.48 15.15
CA THR A 241 -8.21 6.80 14.97
C THR A 241 -8.49 7.83 13.86
N ARG A 242 -7.43 8.41 13.29
CA ARG A 242 -7.47 9.35 12.15
C ARG A 242 -6.41 8.95 11.12
N MET A 243 -6.37 7.66 10.83
CA MET A 243 -5.43 7.06 9.88
C MET A 243 -5.98 7.15 8.46
N ASP A 244 -5.15 6.76 7.49
CA ASP A 244 -5.47 6.63 6.07
C ASP A 244 -4.44 5.66 5.46
N GLU A 245 -4.17 5.70 4.15
CA GLU A 245 -3.10 4.96 3.49
C GLU A 245 -1.79 4.96 4.28
N ASN A 246 -1.33 3.77 4.66
CA ASN A 246 -0.19 3.57 5.53
C ASN A 246 0.68 2.42 5.00
N LYS A 247 1.99 2.47 5.25
CA LYS A 247 2.95 1.46 4.75
C LYS A 247 3.79 0.88 5.88
N VAL A 248 4.35 -0.29 5.63
CA VAL A 248 5.21 -1.00 6.58
C VAL A 248 6.53 -1.35 5.90
N VAL A 249 7.60 -1.35 6.69
CA VAL A 249 8.93 -1.79 6.27
C VAL A 249 9.52 -2.67 7.36
N ASN A 250 10.25 -3.71 6.96
CA ASN A 250 11.01 -4.55 7.88
C ASN A 250 12.36 -3.89 8.17
N PHE A 251 12.62 -3.49 9.42
CA PHE A 251 13.93 -2.97 9.82
C PHE A 251 14.90 -4.13 10.09
N PRO A 252 16.21 -3.95 9.81
CA PRO A 252 17.21 -4.90 10.26
C PRO A 252 17.19 -4.98 11.79
N MET A 253 17.28 -6.20 12.33
CA MET A 253 17.48 -6.38 13.77
C MET A 253 18.80 -5.72 14.17
N ALA A 254 18.81 -4.90 15.21
CA ALA A 254 20.04 -4.42 15.79
C ALA A 254 20.86 -5.63 16.28
N ALA A 255 22.13 -5.68 15.87
CA ALA A 255 23.08 -6.72 16.28
C ALA A 255 23.39 -6.65 17.78
#